data_AF-A0A7W8DJE7-F1
#
_entry.id   AF-A0A7W8DJE7-F1
#
_cell.length_a   1.000
_cell.length_b   1.000
_cell.length_c   1.000
_cell.angle_alpha   90.00
_cell.angle_beta   90.00
_cell.angle_gamma   90.00
#
_symmetry.space_group_name_H-M   'P 1'
#
loop_
_entity.id
_entity.type
_entity.pdbx_description
1 polymer ?
#
loop_
_entity_poly.entity_id
_entity_poly.type
_entity_poly.pdbx_seq_one_letter_code
_entity_poly.pdbx_strand_id
1 'polypeptide(L)'
;MPARYTLQQHPAFSAPLSREDLYTLVARGSLARGEMCVDEATGMTHTVGELISGMRPAGHASGTRARIARPAYREISPDFEIPMEVAETQAEMEEEEIEEEEIEEEEPEDSADHDYSPSGEIILHHAHPSWLGYPKALFLFLLLLVASGLLYVVQAEYSIISLLCASSTLIAIGISRFSHDYIVTRERVELIWGIIGKSSKEARICDIRSIDVYESGLKGLLGLGTIDFSTAANAGIEVQFKDLRRAHEVKDLVRKLQRGVDPTND
;
A
#
# COMPACT_ATOMS: atom_id res chain seq x y z
N MET A 1 6.99 52.02 1.49
CA MET A 1 5.60 51.57 1.22
C MET A 1 5.62 50.05 1.12
N PRO A 2 4.60 49.31 1.57
CA PRO A 2 4.57 47.86 1.38
C PRO A 2 4.63 47.56 -0.12
N ALA A 3 5.52 46.64 -0.53
CA ALA A 3 5.67 46.26 -1.94
C ALA A 3 4.35 45.67 -2.45
N ARG A 4 3.91 46.15 -3.61
CA ARG A 4 2.63 45.80 -4.24
C ARG A 4 2.93 45.11 -5.56
N TYR A 5 2.35 43.93 -5.74
CA TYR A 5 2.61 43.06 -6.89
C TYR A 5 1.36 42.90 -7.73
N THR A 6 1.50 43.01 -9.04
CA THR A 6 0.40 42.83 -10.00
C THR A 6 0.62 41.56 -10.83
N LEU A 7 -0.43 40.78 -11.05
CA LEU A 7 -0.39 39.55 -11.85
C LEU A 7 -0.72 39.89 -13.31
N GLN A 8 0.19 39.60 -14.24
CA GLN A 8 0.03 40.03 -15.64
C GLN A 8 -1.02 39.22 -16.43
N GLN A 9 -1.34 37.99 -16.00
CA GLN A 9 -2.10 37.04 -16.81
C GLN A 9 -3.40 36.56 -16.16
N HIS A 10 -3.80 37.12 -15.01
CA HIS A 10 -4.94 36.61 -14.25
C HIS A 10 -6.17 37.53 -14.34
N PRO A 11 -7.28 37.11 -14.97
CA PRO A 11 -8.48 37.96 -15.15
C PRO A 11 -9.21 38.27 -13.83
N ALA A 12 -9.03 37.45 -12.79
CA ALA A 12 -9.69 37.64 -11.49
C ALA A 12 -8.92 38.56 -10.52
N PHE A 13 -7.65 38.87 -10.77
CA PHE A 13 -6.75 39.53 -9.80
C PHE A 13 -5.99 40.69 -10.45
N SER A 14 -6.72 41.74 -10.83
CA SER A 14 -6.15 42.97 -11.41
C SER A 14 -5.71 44.01 -10.38
N ALA A 15 -6.00 43.79 -9.09
CA ALA A 15 -5.63 44.68 -8.01
C ALA A 15 -4.20 44.37 -7.49
N PRO A 16 -3.45 45.38 -7.03
CA PRO A 16 -2.14 45.16 -6.43
C PRO A 16 -2.24 44.34 -5.15
N LEU A 17 -1.57 43.20 -5.12
CA LEU A 17 -1.55 42.26 -4.00
C LEU A 17 -0.29 42.45 -3.15
N SER A 18 -0.43 42.23 -1.83
CA SER A 18 0.72 42.18 -0.93
C SER A 18 1.45 40.84 -1.05
N ARG A 19 2.65 40.78 -0.46
CA ARG A 19 3.44 39.55 -0.40
C ARG A 19 2.68 38.43 0.35
N GLU A 20 1.95 38.79 1.41
CA GLU A 20 1.13 37.90 2.23
C GLU A 20 -0.10 37.37 1.49
N ASP A 21 -0.72 38.19 0.64
CA ASP A 21 -1.85 37.78 -0.18
C ASP A 21 -1.42 36.76 -1.23
N LEU A 22 -0.27 36.98 -1.89
CA LEU A 22 0.31 36.02 -2.83
C LEU A 22 0.60 34.67 -2.15
N TYR A 23 1.11 34.69 -0.92
CA TYR A 23 1.32 33.47 -0.13
C TYR A 23 -0.01 32.75 0.14
N THR A 24 -1.04 33.48 0.54
CA THR A 24 -2.36 32.92 0.86
C THR A 24 -3.02 32.30 -0.37
N LEU A 25 -2.92 32.95 -1.53
CA LEU A 25 -3.45 32.44 -2.79
C LEU A 25 -2.73 31.16 -3.25
N VAL A 26 -1.40 31.11 -3.12
CA VAL A 26 -0.64 29.88 -3.38
C VAL A 26 -0.98 28.77 -2.40
N ALA A 27 -1.15 29.10 -1.10
CA ALA A 27 -1.52 28.12 -0.07
C ALA A 27 -2.93 27.55 -0.28
N ARG A 28 -3.86 28.36 -0.84
CA ARG A 28 -5.23 27.93 -1.21
C ARG A 28 -5.30 27.23 -2.58
N GLY A 29 -4.19 27.14 -3.31
CA GLY A 29 -4.15 26.54 -4.64
C GLY A 29 -4.78 27.39 -5.75
N SER A 30 -5.10 28.65 -5.47
CA SER A 30 -5.68 29.59 -6.46
C SER A 30 -4.63 30.23 -7.37
N LEU A 31 -3.33 30.05 -7.07
CA LEU A 31 -2.22 30.63 -7.82
C LEU A 31 -1.04 29.66 -7.84
N ALA A 32 -0.41 29.48 -9.01
CA ALA A 32 0.77 28.62 -9.11
C ALA A 32 2.05 29.38 -8.74
N ARG A 33 3.00 28.69 -8.10
CA ARG A 33 4.32 29.28 -7.75
C ARG A 33 5.12 29.77 -8.96
N GLY A 34 4.85 29.21 -10.14
CA GLY A 34 5.51 29.57 -11.39
C GLY A 34 4.93 30.83 -12.07
N GLU A 35 3.87 31.43 -11.53
CA GLU A 35 3.27 32.61 -12.14
C GLU A 35 4.15 33.86 -11.99
N MET A 36 4.05 34.74 -12.98
CA MET A 36 4.83 35.97 -13.05
C MET A 36 4.03 37.14 -12.47
N CYS A 37 4.68 37.89 -11.59
CA CYS A 37 4.14 39.11 -11.01
C CYS A 37 5.13 40.26 -11.22
N VAL A 38 4.61 41.48 -11.29
CA VAL A 38 5.42 42.70 -11.45
C VAL A 38 5.32 43.53 -10.19
N ASP A 39 6.47 43.92 -9.65
CA ASP A 39 6.56 44.88 -8.56
C ASP A 39 6.26 46.29 -9.07
N GLU A 40 5.26 46.95 -8.50
CA GLU A 40 4.88 48.33 -8.87
C GLU A 40 5.97 49.36 -8.54
N ALA A 41 6.84 49.09 -7.56
CA ALA A 41 7.86 50.04 -7.14
C ALA A 41 9.09 50.01 -8.06
N THR A 42 9.47 48.84 -8.55
CA THR A 42 10.70 48.64 -9.34
C THR A 42 10.43 48.36 -10.81
N GLY A 43 9.19 47.99 -11.18
CA GLY A 43 8.83 47.54 -12.52
C GLY A 43 9.44 46.19 -12.90
N MET A 44 10.07 45.50 -11.96
CA MET A 44 10.75 44.23 -12.20
C MET A 44 9.76 43.07 -12.14
N THR A 45 9.95 42.11 -13.04
CA THR A 45 9.19 40.86 -13.09
C THR A 45 9.82 39.82 -12.17
N HIS A 46 9.05 39.29 -11.23
CA HIS A 46 9.44 38.21 -10.32
C HIS A 46 8.51 37.02 -10.46
N THR A 47 9.02 35.82 -10.15
CA THR A 47 8.14 34.66 -9.97
C THR A 47 7.50 34.72 -8.58
N VAL A 48 6.23 34.33 -8.46
CA VAL A 48 5.53 34.28 -7.16
C VAL A 48 6.29 33.39 -6.19
N GLY A 49 6.82 32.25 -6.67
CA GLY A 49 7.65 31.32 -5.90
C GLY A 49 8.88 31.97 -5.27
N GLU A 50 9.60 32.80 -6.02
CA GLU A 50 10.79 33.52 -5.53
C GLU A 50 10.42 34.52 -4.42
N LEU A 51 9.30 35.23 -4.57
CA LEU A 51 8.83 36.17 -3.55
C LEU A 51 8.38 35.46 -2.28
N ILE A 52 7.80 34.27 -2.36
CA ILE A 52 7.30 33.55 -1.19
C ILE A 52 8.30 32.54 -0.60
N SER A 53 9.45 32.32 -1.24
CA SER A 53 10.44 31.28 -0.90
C SER A 53 11.05 31.38 0.52
N GLY A 54 10.79 32.46 1.26
CA GLY A 54 11.24 32.66 2.64
C GLY A 54 10.11 32.82 3.66
N MET A 55 8.85 32.80 3.23
CA MET A 55 7.71 32.88 4.14
C MET A 55 7.45 31.49 4.72
N ARG A 56 7.93 31.27 5.95
CA ARG A 56 7.47 30.18 6.80
C ARG A 56 5.94 30.29 6.90
N PRO A 57 5.17 29.19 6.90
CA PRO A 57 3.76 29.28 7.27
C PRO A 57 3.65 30.10 8.53
N ALA A 58 2.62 30.94 8.62
CA ALA A 58 2.22 31.60 9.86
C ALA A 58 1.81 30.50 10.86
N GLY A 59 2.81 29.76 11.34
CA GLY A 59 2.72 28.87 12.47
C GLY A 59 2.46 29.78 13.65
N HIS A 60 1.29 29.57 14.23
CA HIS A 60 0.90 29.98 15.56
C HIS A 60 2.03 30.62 16.36
N ALA A 61 1.91 31.94 16.51
CA ALA A 61 2.66 32.70 17.48
C ALA A 61 2.72 31.91 18.80
N SER A 62 3.94 31.75 19.29
CA SER A 62 4.28 31.22 20.60
C SER A 62 3.31 31.70 21.67
N GLY A 63 2.43 30.81 22.14
CA GLY A 63 1.51 31.08 23.22
C GLY A 63 0.54 29.92 23.42
N THR A 64 0.84 29.07 24.41
CA THR A 64 -0.02 28.00 24.93
C THR A 64 -0.05 26.73 24.08
N ARG A 65 0.56 25.66 24.62
CA ARG A 65 0.18 24.27 24.31
C ARG A 65 -1.31 24.12 24.64
N ALA A 66 -2.20 24.43 23.69
CA ALA A 66 -3.53 23.87 23.72
C ALA A 66 -3.35 22.38 23.47
N ARG A 67 -3.35 21.58 24.55
CA ARG A 67 -3.75 20.18 24.43
C ARG A 67 -5.04 20.22 23.61
N ILE A 68 -5.06 19.49 22.50
CA ILE A 68 -6.33 19.15 21.87
C ILE A 68 -7.06 18.33 22.94
N ALA A 69 -7.89 19.00 23.73
CA ALA A 69 -8.88 18.36 24.56
C ALA A 69 -9.86 17.76 23.57
N ARG A 70 -9.71 16.45 23.31
CA ARG A 70 -10.81 15.67 22.73
C ARG A 70 -12.04 16.00 23.58
N PRO A 71 -13.15 16.51 22.99
CA PRO A 71 -14.38 16.59 23.76
C PRO A 71 -14.69 15.17 24.24
N ALA A 72 -14.84 15.02 25.56
CA ALA A 72 -15.35 13.78 26.13
C ALA A 72 -16.69 13.50 25.45
N TYR A 73 -16.91 12.23 25.08
CA TYR A 73 -18.14 11.72 24.48
C TYR A 73 -19.36 12.48 24.99
N ARG A 74 -19.96 13.29 24.10
CA ARG A 74 -21.28 13.88 24.35
C ARG A 74 -22.26 12.80 23.94
N GLU A 75 -22.68 11.98 24.90
CA GLU A 75 -23.79 11.06 24.70
C GLU A 75 -24.99 11.87 24.21
N ILE A 76 -25.53 11.49 23.06
CA ILE A 76 -26.76 12.07 22.52
C ILE A 76 -27.89 11.44 23.34
N SER A 77 -28.40 12.17 24.34
CA SER A 77 -29.64 11.80 25.04
C SER A 77 -30.83 12.14 24.13
N PRO A 78 -31.82 11.23 23.99
CA PRO A 78 -32.91 11.37 23.02
C PRO A 78 -34.03 12.35 23.44
N ASP A 79 -33.82 13.17 24.47
CA ASP A 79 -34.87 14.01 25.04
C ASP A 79 -34.81 15.45 24.53
N PHE A 80 -34.88 15.63 23.20
CA PHE A 80 -35.18 16.93 22.60
C PHE A 80 -36.58 16.88 21.99
N GLU A 81 -37.58 17.23 22.78
CA GLU A 81 -38.95 17.43 22.30
C GLU A 81 -38.98 18.63 21.34
N ILE A 82 -39.19 18.33 20.05
CA ILE A 82 -39.45 19.32 19.02
C ILE A 82 -40.88 19.87 19.26
N PRO A 83 -41.11 21.18 19.37
CA PRO A 83 -42.45 21.73 19.54
C PRO A 83 -43.38 21.33 18.37
N MET A 84 -44.51 20.70 18.71
CA MET A 84 -45.51 20.09 17.81
C MET A 84 -46.20 21.02 16.80
N GLU A 85 -45.85 22.31 16.71
CA GLU A 85 -46.59 23.27 15.88
C GLU A 85 -46.13 23.39 14.42
N VAL A 86 -45.14 22.59 13.97
CA VAL A 86 -44.62 22.68 12.59
C VAL A 86 -44.89 21.43 11.74
N ALA A 87 -45.60 20.44 12.29
CA ALA A 87 -45.77 19.13 11.66
C ALA A 87 -46.99 19.00 10.72
N GLU A 88 -47.91 19.97 10.67
CA GLU A 88 -49.20 19.78 9.98
C GLU A 88 -49.40 20.58 8.68
N THR A 89 -48.44 21.40 8.25
CA THR A 89 -48.66 22.33 7.11
C THR A 89 -47.92 22.00 5.82
N GLN A 90 -47.26 20.84 5.71
CA GLN A 90 -46.54 20.45 4.48
C GLN A 90 -46.96 19.09 3.92
N ALA A 91 -48.09 18.54 4.36
CA ALA A 91 -48.56 17.22 3.92
C ALA A 91 -49.49 17.24 2.69
N GLU A 92 -49.93 18.41 2.21
CA GLU A 92 -50.86 18.46 1.08
C GLU A 92 -50.55 19.68 0.21
N MET A 93 -49.72 19.51 -0.82
CA MET A 93 -49.88 20.13 -2.15
C MET A 93 -48.70 19.77 -3.08
N GLU A 94 -49.05 19.07 -4.17
CA GLU A 94 -48.45 19.13 -5.52
C GLU A 94 -47.06 18.46 -5.64
N GLU A 95 -46.94 17.17 -6.01
CA GLU A 95 -47.20 16.58 -7.35
C GLU A 95 -46.74 17.47 -8.52
N GLU A 96 -45.43 17.71 -8.64
CA GLU A 96 -44.77 17.91 -9.95
C GLU A 96 -43.41 17.19 -9.97
N GLU A 97 -43.19 16.43 -11.04
CA GLU A 97 -42.06 15.54 -11.32
C GLU A 97 -40.71 16.26 -11.20
N ILE A 98 -39.85 15.77 -10.30
CA ILE A 98 -38.40 15.94 -10.38
C ILE A 98 -37.84 14.52 -10.36
N GLU A 99 -37.36 14.05 -11.53
CA GLU A 99 -36.50 12.87 -11.62
C GLU A 99 -35.19 13.19 -10.89
N GLU A 100 -35.16 12.96 -9.59
CA GLU A 100 -33.94 12.85 -8.81
C GLU A 100 -33.32 11.49 -9.17
N GLU A 101 -32.28 11.51 -10.01
CA GLU A 101 -31.34 10.40 -10.09
C GLU A 101 -30.83 10.13 -8.66
N GLU A 102 -31.32 9.05 -8.05
CA GLU A 102 -30.77 8.49 -6.82
C GLU A 102 -29.28 8.25 -7.04
N ILE A 103 -28.45 9.18 -6.55
CA ILE A 103 -27.07 8.84 -6.23
C ILE A 103 -27.20 7.92 -5.03
N GLU A 104 -27.29 6.62 -5.30
CA GLU A 104 -26.98 5.58 -4.33
C GLU A 104 -25.61 5.95 -3.76
N GLU A 105 -25.60 6.53 -2.56
CA GLU A 105 -24.44 6.48 -1.70
C GLU A 105 -24.25 4.99 -1.40
N GLU A 106 -23.51 4.31 -2.28
CA GLU A 106 -22.92 3.01 -1.99
C GLU A 106 -22.09 3.21 -0.72
N GLU A 107 -22.70 2.93 0.43
CA GLU A 107 -21.94 2.53 1.61
C GLU A 107 -20.96 1.47 1.11
N PRO A 108 -19.64 1.60 1.37
CA PRO A 108 -18.70 0.60 0.88
C PRO A 108 -19.05 -0.74 1.55
N GLU A 109 -19.81 -1.56 0.83
CA GLU A 109 -20.01 -2.98 1.06
C GLU A 109 -18.67 -3.67 0.80
N ASP A 110 -17.72 -3.52 1.72
CA ASP A 110 -16.55 -4.39 1.71
C ASP A 110 -15.96 -4.55 3.10
N SER A 111 -16.75 -5.19 3.96
CA SER A 111 -16.20 -5.94 5.10
C SER A 111 -15.67 -7.30 4.66
N ALA A 112 -15.09 -7.40 3.47
CA ALA A 112 -14.16 -8.46 3.16
C ALA A 112 -12.96 -8.30 4.11
N ASP A 113 -12.65 -9.39 4.81
CA ASP A 113 -11.58 -9.55 5.78
C ASP A 113 -10.22 -9.37 5.08
N HIS A 114 -9.88 -8.13 4.73
CA HIS A 114 -8.65 -7.80 4.03
C HIS A 114 -7.50 -7.87 5.03
N ASP A 115 -6.60 -8.84 4.82
CA ASP A 115 -5.35 -8.91 5.58
C ASP A 115 -4.54 -7.63 5.32
N TYR A 116 -4.19 -6.91 6.39
CA TYR A 116 -3.39 -5.69 6.31
C TYR A 116 -1.91 -5.99 6.58
N SER A 117 -1.04 -5.39 5.77
CA SER A 117 0.41 -5.36 6.02
C SER A 117 0.69 -4.60 7.33
N PRO A 118 1.82 -4.87 8.02
CA PRO A 118 2.24 -4.06 9.18
C PRO A 118 2.25 -2.54 8.91
N SER A 119 2.34 -2.13 7.65
CA SER A 119 2.27 -0.74 7.20
C SER A 119 0.85 -0.20 6.97
N GLY A 120 -0.20 -1.01 7.18
CA GLY A 120 -1.61 -0.64 6.99
C GLY A 120 -2.11 -0.75 5.55
N GLU A 121 -1.41 -1.45 4.67
CA GLU A 121 -1.82 -1.65 3.28
C GLU A 121 -2.60 -2.95 3.09
N ILE A 122 -3.59 -2.90 2.20
CA ILE A 122 -4.35 -4.08 1.79
C ILE A 122 -3.40 -5.07 1.10
N ILE A 123 -3.34 -6.29 1.60
CA ILE A 123 -2.55 -7.36 1.01
C ILE A 123 -3.41 -8.07 -0.03
N LEU A 124 -2.97 -7.99 -1.29
CA LEU A 124 -3.68 -8.59 -2.42
C LEU A 124 -3.27 -10.06 -2.59
N HIS A 125 -2.04 -10.40 -2.24
CA HIS A 125 -1.57 -11.76 -2.37
C HIS A 125 -0.55 -12.14 -1.30
N HIS A 126 -0.88 -13.19 -0.55
CA HIS A 126 0.02 -13.87 0.36
C HIS A 126 0.47 -15.19 -0.23
N ALA A 127 1.78 -15.39 -0.33
CA ALA A 127 2.33 -16.65 -0.78
C ALA A 127 3.52 -17.11 0.06
N HIS A 128 3.75 -18.42 0.01
CA HIS A 128 4.85 -19.09 0.68
C HIS A 128 5.59 -19.98 -0.33
N PRO A 129 6.91 -20.20 -0.17
CA PRO A 129 7.67 -21.08 -1.05
C PRO A 129 7.12 -22.50 -0.98
N SER A 130 6.90 -23.17 -2.10
CA SER A 130 6.27 -24.50 -2.13
C SER A 130 7.12 -25.58 -1.44
N TRP A 131 6.49 -26.60 -0.85
CA TRP A 131 7.21 -27.75 -0.26
C TRP A 131 8.14 -28.44 -1.27
N LEU A 132 7.69 -28.50 -2.52
CA LEU A 132 8.43 -29.04 -3.66
C LEU A 132 9.65 -28.20 -4.07
N GLY A 133 9.83 -27.00 -3.48
CA GLY A 133 11.03 -26.17 -3.68
C GLY A 133 12.31 -26.80 -3.13
N TYR A 134 12.18 -27.77 -2.22
CA TYR A 134 13.29 -28.45 -1.55
C TYR A 134 13.46 -29.93 -2.01
N PRO A 135 13.66 -30.22 -3.31
CA PRO A 135 13.64 -31.59 -3.82
C PRO A 135 14.77 -32.45 -3.24
N LYS A 136 15.94 -31.86 -2.97
CA LYS A 136 17.07 -32.57 -2.35
C LYS A 136 16.75 -33.05 -0.94
N ALA A 137 16.06 -32.21 -0.15
CA ALA A 137 15.70 -32.53 1.23
C ALA A 137 14.53 -33.53 1.29
N LEU A 138 13.52 -33.39 0.41
CA LEU A 138 12.44 -34.37 0.27
C LEU A 138 12.97 -35.74 -0.21
N PHE A 139 13.92 -35.75 -1.13
CA PHE A 139 14.57 -36.98 -1.57
C PHE A 139 15.36 -37.65 -0.43
N LEU A 140 16.08 -36.86 0.37
CA LEU A 140 16.78 -37.36 1.56
C LEU A 140 15.81 -37.93 2.59
N PHE A 141 14.69 -37.26 2.84
CA PHE A 141 13.63 -37.75 3.72
C PHE A 141 13.07 -39.10 3.24
N LEU A 142 12.76 -39.22 1.94
CA LEU A 142 12.29 -40.47 1.33
C LEU A 142 13.33 -41.58 1.51
N LEU A 143 14.60 -41.29 1.26
CA LEU A 143 15.70 -42.25 1.41
C LEU A 143 15.82 -42.73 2.86
N LEU A 144 15.72 -41.84 3.84
CA LEU A 144 15.73 -42.20 5.26
C LEU A 144 14.52 -43.04 5.65
N LEU A 145 13.34 -42.77 5.07
CA LEU A 145 12.14 -43.58 5.33
C LEU A 145 12.31 -45.01 4.78
N VAL A 146 12.83 -45.15 3.56
CA VAL A 146 13.14 -46.46 2.96
C VAL A 146 14.20 -47.20 3.78
N ALA A 147 15.26 -46.51 4.19
CA ALA A 147 16.29 -47.07 5.05
C ALA A 147 15.72 -47.53 6.41
N SER A 148 14.78 -46.76 6.99
CA SER A 148 14.09 -47.13 8.23
C SER A 148 13.29 -48.42 8.09
N GLY A 149 12.58 -48.60 6.98
CA GLY A 149 11.85 -49.84 6.68
C GLY A 149 12.76 -51.04 6.48
N LEU A 150 13.90 -50.86 5.80
CA LEU A 150 14.89 -51.93 5.61
C LEU A 150 15.57 -52.33 6.92
N LEU A 151 15.95 -51.35 7.75
CA LEU A 151 16.58 -51.58 9.05
C LEU A 151 15.63 -52.27 10.04
N TYR A 152 14.32 -51.99 9.95
CA TYR A 152 13.31 -52.65 10.77
C TYR A 152 13.32 -54.18 10.61
N VAL A 153 13.64 -54.69 9.42
CA VAL A 153 13.74 -56.13 9.14
C VAL A 153 14.95 -56.77 9.82
N VAL A 154 16.03 -56.01 10.03
CA VAL A 154 17.26 -56.49 10.67
C VAL A 154 17.14 -56.39 12.18
N GLN A 155 16.94 -55.18 12.70
CA GLN A 155 16.78 -54.89 14.13
C GLN A 155 15.97 -53.60 14.34
N ALA A 156 14.98 -53.65 15.22
CA ALA A 156 14.07 -52.53 15.47
C ALA A 156 14.77 -51.26 16.01
N GLU A 157 15.87 -51.42 16.76
CA GLU A 157 16.60 -50.30 17.37
C GLU A 157 17.16 -49.31 16.33
N TYR A 158 17.70 -49.81 15.21
CA TYR A 158 18.24 -48.96 14.15
C TYR A 158 17.16 -48.24 13.34
N SER A 159 15.98 -48.84 13.21
CA SER A 159 14.83 -48.23 12.54
C SER A 159 14.40 -46.94 13.26
N ILE A 160 14.41 -46.93 14.60
CA ILE A 160 14.05 -45.76 15.41
C ILE A 160 15.01 -44.59 15.14
N ILE A 161 16.32 -44.84 15.09
CA ILE A 161 17.33 -43.80 14.85
C ILE A 161 17.11 -43.17 13.47
N SER A 162 16.97 -43.98 12.43
CA SER A 162 16.73 -43.49 11.07
C SER A 162 15.42 -42.72 10.93
N LEU A 163 14.38 -43.11 11.68
CA LEU A 163 13.09 -42.43 11.70
C LEU A 163 13.16 -41.07 12.41
N LEU A 164 13.96 -40.95 13.48
CA LEU A 164 14.27 -39.67 14.12
C LEU A 164 15.07 -38.74 13.19
N CYS A 165 16.01 -39.28 12.40
CA CYS A 165 16.71 -38.48 11.39
C CYS A 165 15.76 -38.02 10.27
N ALA A 166 14.83 -38.89 9.84
CA ALA A 166 13.82 -38.53 8.84
C ALA A 166 12.91 -37.41 9.37
N SER A 167 12.39 -37.55 10.59
CA SER A 167 11.54 -36.54 11.20
C SER A 167 12.27 -35.20 11.40
N SER A 168 13.53 -35.23 11.85
CA SER A 168 14.38 -34.05 11.98
C SER A 168 14.55 -33.32 10.64
N THR A 169 14.75 -34.06 9.55
CA THR A 169 14.84 -33.49 8.19
C THR A 169 13.55 -32.79 7.80
N LEU A 170 12.39 -33.41 8.06
CA LEU A 170 11.09 -32.83 7.75
C LEU A 170 10.83 -31.54 8.56
N ILE A 171 11.20 -31.54 9.84
CA ILE A 171 11.12 -30.34 10.69
C ILE A 171 12.01 -29.22 10.14
N ALA A 172 13.24 -29.53 9.72
CA ALA A 172 14.14 -28.53 9.14
C ALA A 172 13.56 -27.90 7.85
N ILE A 173 12.92 -28.70 7.00
CA ILE A 173 12.20 -28.19 5.81
C ILE A 173 11.05 -27.28 6.23
N GLY A 174 10.26 -27.69 7.23
CA GLY A 174 9.17 -26.88 7.78
C GLY A 174 9.66 -25.52 8.27
N ILE A 175 10.72 -25.49 9.08
CA ILE A 175 11.33 -24.25 9.57
C ILE A 175 11.78 -23.37 8.40
N SER A 176 12.49 -23.95 7.42
CA SER A 176 12.95 -23.21 6.23
C SER A 176 11.80 -22.60 5.43
N ARG A 177 10.66 -23.30 5.36
CA ARG A 177 9.44 -22.81 4.71
C ARG A 177 8.83 -21.63 5.46
N PHE A 178 8.66 -21.75 6.78
CA PHE A 178 8.12 -20.67 7.63
C PHE A 178 9.06 -19.47 7.77
N SER A 179 10.30 -19.60 7.32
CA SER A 179 11.28 -18.53 7.35
C SER A 179 11.18 -17.57 6.18
N HIS A 180 10.27 -17.79 5.22
CA HIS A 180 10.18 -16.99 4.00
C HIS A 180 8.72 -16.68 3.69
N ASP A 181 8.38 -15.40 3.74
CA ASP A 181 7.05 -14.89 3.41
C ASP A 181 7.13 -13.97 2.20
N TYR A 182 6.25 -14.22 1.23
CA TYR A 182 6.11 -13.42 0.02
C TYR A 182 4.78 -12.66 0.08
N ILE A 183 4.85 -11.33 0.04
CA ILE A 183 3.69 -10.46 0.20
C ILE A 183 3.64 -9.50 -0.98
N VAL A 184 2.46 -9.37 -1.59
CA VAL A 184 2.19 -8.39 -2.64
C VAL A 184 1.08 -7.46 -2.19
N THR A 185 1.39 -6.17 -2.06
CA THR A 185 0.43 -5.10 -1.76
C THR A 185 0.13 -4.29 -3.04
N ARG A 186 -0.73 -3.28 -2.94
CA ARG A 186 -1.06 -2.38 -4.06
C ARG A 186 0.12 -1.51 -4.49
N GLU A 187 0.96 -1.12 -3.55
CA GLU A 187 2.06 -0.17 -3.79
C GLU A 187 3.42 -0.84 -3.88
N ARG A 188 3.63 -1.98 -3.21
CA ARG A 188 4.93 -2.64 -3.13
C ARG A 188 4.85 -4.15 -3.06
N VAL A 189 5.99 -4.76 -3.35
CA VAL A 189 6.25 -6.19 -3.25
C VAL A 189 7.27 -6.39 -2.13
N GLU A 190 6.93 -7.22 -1.15
CA GLU A 190 7.76 -7.47 0.03
C GLU A 190 8.18 -8.95 0.10
N LEU A 191 9.45 -9.14 0.46
CA LEU A 191 10.05 -10.42 0.80
C LEU A 191 10.55 -10.32 2.24
N ILE A 192 9.97 -11.12 3.14
CA ILE A 192 10.40 -11.21 4.52
C ILE A 192 11.11 -12.55 4.70
N TRP A 193 12.31 -12.54 5.30
CA TRP A 193 13.01 -13.76 5.65
C TRP A 193 13.67 -13.72 7.03
N GLY A 194 13.75 -14.89 7.65
CA GLY A 194 14.51 -15.13 8.87
C GLY A 194 13.71 -15.77 10.01
N ILE A 195 14.41 -16.52 10.87
CA ILE A 195 13.82 -17.29 11.98
C ILE A 195 13.86 -16.49 13.28
N ILE A 196 15.03 -15.91 13.58
CA ILE A 196 15.32 -15.23 14.85
C ILE A 196 15.33 -13.71 14.66
N GLY A 197 15.94 -13.24 13.57
CA GLY A 197 15.86 -11.86 13.12
C GLY A 197 15.09 -11.83 11.81
N LYS A 198 14.02 -11.02 11.74
CA LYS A 198 13.28 -10.79 10.50
C LYS A 198 14.02 -9.72 9.70
N SER A 199 14.43 -10.06 8.50
CA SER A 199 14.91 -9.12 7.49
C SER A 199 13.84 -8.99 6.42
N SER A 200 13.59 -7.78 5.94
CA SER A 200 12.68 -7.53 4.83
C SER A 200 13.42 -6.88 3.67
N LYS A 201 12.95 -7.17 2.46
CA LYS A 201 13.28 -6.48 1.21
C LYS A 201 11.97 -6.04 0.61
N GLU A 202 11.92 -4.78 0.21
CA GLU A 202 10.76 -4.19 -0.42
C GLU A 202 11.15 -3.59 -1.77
N ALA A 203 10.25 -3.68 -2.74
CA ALA A 203 10.37 -3.01 -4.03
C ALA A 203 9.02 -2.38 -4.37
N ARG A 204 9.00 -1.08 -4.70
CA ARG A 204 7.76 -0.39 -5.10
C ARG A 204 7.34 -0.82 -6.48
N ILE A 205 6.05 -1.07 -6.67
CA ILE A 205 5.49 -1.57 -7.94
C ILE A 205 5.76 -0.62 -9.10
N CYS A 206 5.74 0.69 -8.84
CA CYS A 206 6.06 1.73 -9.83
C CYS A 206 7.54 1.77 -10.26
N ASP A 207 8.47 1.31 -9.42
CA ASP A 207 9.91 1.34 -9.68
C ASP A 207 10.42 0.05 -10.36
N ILE A 208 9.58 -0.98 -10.44
CA ILE A 208 9.93 -2.27 -11.07
C ILE A 208 10.03 -2.09 -12.59
N ARG A 209 11.22 -2.34 -13.13
CA ARG A 209 11.54 -2.21 -14.56
C ARG A 209 11.33 -3.51 -15.33
N SER A 210 11.73 -4.64 -14.75
CA SER A 210 11.55 -5.96 -15.36
C SER A 210 11.06 -6.96 -14.33
N ILE A 211 10.24 -7.88 -14.83
CA ILE A 211 9.68 -9.01 -14.07
C ILE A 211 9.99 -10.25 -14.88
N ASP A 212 11.00 -10.99 -14.44
CA ASP A 212 11.50 -12.17 -15.09
C ASP A 212 10.99 -13.41 -14.34
N VAL A 213 10.46 -14.38 -15.09
CA VAL A 213 9.90 -15.62 -14.53
C VAL A 213 10.69 -16.78 -15.09
N TYR A 214 11.24 -17.59 -14.19
CA TYR A 214 12.05 -18.75 -14.53
C TYR A 214 11.35 -20.01 -14.06
N GLU A 215 10.95 -20.84 -15.02
CA GLU A 215 10.43 -22.19 -14.79
C GLU A 215 11.43 -23.17 -15.40
N SER A 216 12.19 -23.89 -14.56
CA SER A 216 13.25 -24.79 -15.04
C SER A 216 12.85 -26.26 -14.91
N GLY A 217 12.91 -26.98 -16.03
CA GLY A 217 12.84 -28.44 -16.08
C GLY A 217 11.65 -29.06 -15.34
N LEU A 218 11.95 -30.03 -14.45
CA LEU A 218 10.94 -30.74 -13.67
C LEU A 218 10.17 -29.82 -12.70
N LYS A 219 10.77 -28.72 -12.25
CA LYS A 219 10.10 -27.74 -11.36
C LYS A 219 9.00 -27.00 -12.13
N GLY A 220 9.26 -26.61 -13.37
CA GLY A 220 8.25 -26.01 -14.25
C GLY A 220 7.08 -26.96 -14.53
N LEU A 221 7.35 -28.25 -14.76
CA LEU A 221 6.29 -29.26 -14.92
C LEU A 221 5.39 -29.38 -13.68
N LEU A 222 5.96 -29.18 -12.48
CA LEU A 222 5.22 -29.16 -11.21
C LEU A 222 4.51 -27.81 -10.96
N GLY A 223 4.56 -26.87 -11.90
CA GLY A 223 3.97 -25.54 -11.79
C GLY A 223 4.71 -24.61 -10.83
N LEU A 224 6.00 -24.88 -10.58
CA LEU A 224 6.88 -24.06 -9.74
C LEU A 224 7.73 -23.14 -10.60
N GLY A 225 7.65 -21.85 -10.30
CA GLY A 225 8.49 -20.82 -10.91
C GLY A 225 9.20 -19.98 -9.86
N THR A 226 10.27 -19.33 -10.30
CA THR A 226 10.95 -18.26 -9.56
C THR A 226 10.69 -16.94 -10.26
N ILE A 227 10.30 -15.91 -9.52
CA ILE A 227 10.07 -14.55 -10.05
C ILE A 227 11.16 -13.63 -9.51
N ASP A 228 11.80 -12.90 -10.42
CA ASP A 228 12.82 -11.90 -10.10
C ASP A 228 12.29 -10.51 -10.45
N PHE A 229 12.29 -9.63 -9.46
CA PHE A 229 11.92 -8.22 -9.60
C PHE A 229 13.19 -7.37 -9.62
N SER A 230 13.38 -6.65 -10.72
CA SER A 230 14.50 -5.71 -10.89
C SER A 230 13.99 -4.28 -10.90
N THR A 231 14.54 -3.45 -10.01
CA THR A 231 14.20 -2.02 -9.88
C THR A 231 15.13 -1.13 -10.71
N ALA A 232 14.71 0.11 -10.95
CA ALA A 232 15.58 1.12 -11.54
C ALA A 232 16.75 1.55 -10.63
N ALA A 233 16.60 1.41 -9.30
CA ALA A 233 17.57 1.92 -8.32
C ALA A 233 18.83 1.04 -8.17
N ASN A 234 18.76 -0.24 -8.54
CA ASN A 234 19.83 -1.20 -8.32
C ASN A 234 20.04 -2.07 -9.56
N ALA A 235 21.30 -2.33 -9.93
CA ALA A 235 21.64 -3.05 -11.16
C ALA A 235 21.40 -4.58 -11.08
N GLY A 236 20.75 -5.06 -10.02
CA GLY A 236 20.51 -6.48 -9.76
C GLY A 236 19.11 -6.75 -9.21
N ILE A 237 18.83 -8.03 -8.94
CA ILE A 237 17.54 -8.51 -8.43
C ILE A 237 17.32 -7.95 -7.03
N GLU A 238 16.30 -7.12 -6.85
CA GLU A 238 15.99 -6.50 -5.57
C GLU A 238 15.20 -7.47 -4.69
N VAL A 239 14.12 -8.02 -5.25
CA VAL A 239 13.22 -8.98 -4.62
C VAL A 239 13.12 -10.23 -5.49
N GLN A 240 13.20 -11.42 -4.86
CA GLN A 240 13.13 -12.71 -5.55
C GLN A 240 12.17 -13.64 -4.82
N PHE A 241 11.14 -14.11 -5.52
CA PHE A 241 10.19 -15.11 -5.02
C PHE A 241 10.58 -16.47 -5.56
N LYS A 242 10.97 -17.41 -4.68
CA LYS A 242 11.47 -18.73 -5.08
C LYS A 242 10.42 -19.80 -4.92
N ASP A 243 10.42 -20.75 -5.86
CA ASP A 243 9.59 -21.96 -5.81
C ASP A 243 8.10 -21.64 -5.57
N LEU A 244 7.63 -20.58 -6.19
CA LEU A 244 6.27 -20.09 -6.10
C LEU A 244 5.39 -20.92 -7.04
N ARG A 245 4.25 -21.39 -6.54
CA ARG A 245 3.27 -22.08 -7.37
C ARG A 245 2.49 -21.06 -8.19
N ARG A 246 2.32 -21.30 -9.49
CA ARG A 246 1.60 -20.38 -10.42
C ARG A 246 2.26 -18.99 -10.48
N ALA A 247 3.58 -18.98 -10.71
CA ALA A 247 4.35 -17.75 -10.81
C ALA A 247 3.82 -16.76 -11.87
N HIS A 248 3.20 -17.27 -12.94
CA HIS A 248 2.57 -16.44 -13.96
C HIS A 248 1.40 -15.61 -13.44
N GLU A 249 0.55 -16.16 -12.55
CA GLU A 249 -0.58 -15.42 -11.97
C GLU A 249 -0.09 -14.21 -11.16
N VAL A 250 0.96 -14.40 -10.35
CA VAL A 250 1.53 -13.32 -9.54
C VAL A 250 2.23 -12.27 -10.40
N LYS A 251 2.90 -12.69 -11.48
CA LYS A 251 3.45 -11.75 -12.46
C LYS A 251 2.35 -10.91 -13.11
N ASP A 252 1.25 -11.53 -13.52
CA ASP A 252 0.16 -10.83 -14.18
C ASP A 252 -0.58 -9.90 -13.21
N LEU A 253 -0.73 -10.31 -11.94
CA LEU A 253 -1.20 -9.46 -10.85
C LEU A 253 -0.36 -8.19 -10.71
N VAL A 254 0.97 -8.33 -10.58
CA VAL A 254 1.87 -7.17 -10.45
C VAL A 254 1.81 -6.28 -11.71
N ARG A 255 1.67 -6.87 -12.91
CA ARG A 255 1.48 -6.10 -14.14
C ARG A 255 0.15 -5.37 -14.22
N LYS A 256 -0.94 -5.93 -13.69
CA LYS A 256 -2.23 -5.23 -13.56
C LYS A 256 -2.09 -4.02 -12.63
N LEU A 257 -1.44 -4.21 -11.49
CA LEU A 257 -1.16 -3.13 -10.53
C LEU A 257 -0.29 -2.02 -11.12
N GLN A 258 0.73 -2.36 -11.93
CA GLN A 258 1.53 -1.36 -12.65
C GLN A 258 0.71 -0.51 -13.64
N ARG A 259 -0.37 -1.06 -14.19
CA ARG A 259 -1.28 -0.34 -15.09
C ARG A 259 -2.34 0.47 -14.35
N GLY A 260 -2.36 0.41 -13.01
CA GLY A 260 -3.40 1.03 -12.18
C GLY A 260 -4.75 0.30 -12.25
N VAL A 261 -4.78 -0.96 -12.71
CA VAL A 261 -6.00 -1.78 -12.72
C VAL A 261 -6.10 -2.48 -11.37
N ASP A 262 -7.16 -2.20 -10.62
CA ASP A 262 -7.45 -2.90 -9.37
C ASP A 262 -7.94 -4.32 -9.69
N PRO A 263 -7.21 -5.38 -9.28
CA PRO A 263 -7.58 -6.76 -9.58
C PRO A 263 -8.82 -7.25 -8.83
N THR A 264 -9.37 -6.44 -7.93
CA THR A 264 -10.59 -6.74 -7.15
C THR A 264 -11.89 -6.43 -7.91
N ASN A 265 -11.80 -5.68 -9.03
CA ASN A 265 -12.95 -5.24 -9.86
C ASN A 265 -13.25 -6.15 -11.07
N ASP A 266 -12.70 -7.37 -11.13
CA ASP A 266 -12.93 -8.35 -12.22
C ASP A 266 -13.90 -9.48 -11.81
#